data_AF-A0A496DBU4-F1
#
_entry.id   AF-A0A496DBU4-F1
#
_cell.length_a   1.000
_cell.length_b   1.000
_cell.length_c   1.000
_cell.angle_alpha   90.00
_cell.angle_beta   90.00
_cell.angle_gamma   90.00
#
_symmetry.space_group_name_H-M   'P 1'
#
loop_
_entity.id
_entity.type
_entity.pdbx_description
1 polymer ?
#
loop_
_entity_poly.entity_id
_entity_poly.type
_entity_poly.pdbx_seq_one_letter_code
_entity_poly.pdbx_strand_id
1 'polypeptide(L)'
;MAIGRNELETRLDRVNSWINNCDQKSSILLAIEGVVLTILCTSDYISFIHQQLILPIYNYYETGNGVFSIINTVQLSILVAMFILVFLSVFYSLQVIKGTTDTKLFKQPGLTEKSLLHFTTISNRSFNVFKNDTVNQSEESMLNDLYSQVYINSFICDNKFKYHKKSVWCFCSFLFLLLFISFIQLITL
;
A
#
# COMPACT_ATOMS: atom_id res chain seq x y z
N MET A 1 -29.20 4.03 -26.54
CA MET A 1 -29.50 5.03 -25.50
C MET A 1 -28.17 5.69 -25.16
N ALA A 2 -28.00 6.98 -25.43
CA ALA A 2 -26.76 7.68 -25.09
C ALA A 2 -26.67 7.78 -23.56
N ILE A 3 -25.51 7.46 -23.00
CA ILE A 3 -25.26 7.61 -21.55
C ILE A 3 -25.37 9.11 -21.23
N GLY A 4 -26.22 9.45 -20.25
CA GLY A 4 -26.44 10.83 -19.82
C GLY A 4 -25.41 11.28 -18.79
N ARG A 5 -25.26 12.60 -18.63
CA ARG A 5 -24.36 13.24 -17.65
C ARG A 5 -24.50 12.68 -16.23
N ASN A 6 -25.74 12.60 -15.71
CA ASN A 6 -26.01 12.11 -14.35
C ASN A 6 -25.52 10.67 -14.14
N GLU A 7 -25.54 9.84 -15.19
CA GLU A 7 -25.04 8.46 -15.11
C GLU A 7 -23.51 8.44 -14.99
N LEU A 8 -22.80 9.31 -15.71
CA LEU A 8 -21.34 9.43 -15.60
C LEU A 8 -20.91 10.00 -14.25
N GLU A 9 -21.61 11.01 -13.74
CA GLU A 9 -21.39 11.54 -12.38
C GLU A 9 -21.55 10.42 -11.34
N THR A 10 -22.63 9.64 -11.43
CA THR A 10 -22.87 8.49 -10.53
C THR A 10 -21.77 7.43 -10.64
N ARG A 11 -21.27 7.15 -11.85
CA ARG A 11 -20.15 6.22 -12.06
C ARG A 11 -18.86 6.75 -11.44
N LEU A 12 -18.58 8.04 -11.59
CA LEU A 12 -17.42 8.70 -10.99
C LEU A 12 -17.48 8.64 -9.46
N ASP A 13 -18.63 8.94 -8.86
CA ASP A 13 -18.85 8.86 -7.40
C ASP A 13 -18.65 7.44 -6.88
N ARG A 14 -19.13 6.43 -7.62
CA ARG A 14 -18.93 5.02 -7.26
C ARG A 14 -17.45 4.65 -7.25
N VAL A 15 -16.69 5.07 -8.26
CA VAL A 15 -15.25 4.79 -8.33
C VAL A 15 -14.50 5.52 -7.21
N ASN A 16 -14.83 6.77 -6.93
CA ASN A 16 -14.25 7.53 -5.81
C ASN A 16 -14.55 6.86 -4.47
N SER A 17 -15.76 6.32 -4.29
CA SER A 17 -16.13 5.53 -3.12
C SER A 17 -15.28 4.26 -2.97
N TRP A 18 -14.98 3.56 -4.06
CA TRP A 18 -14.08 2.40 -4.03
C TRP A 18 -12.64 2.77 -3.68
N ILE A 19 -12.13 3.90 -4.20
CA ILE A 19 -10.81 4.43 -3.82
C ILE A 19 -10.79 4.70 -2.30
N ASN A 20 -11.78 5.43 -1.79
CA ASN A 20 -11.89 5.74 -0.36
C ASN A 20 -11.97 4.46 0.50
N ASN A 21 -12.70 3.44 0.03
CA ASN A 21 -12.77 2.15 0.73
C ASN A 21 -11.40 1.45 0.79
N CYS A 22 -10.63 1.48 -0.30
CA CYS A 22 -9.28 0.91 -0.36
C CYS A 22 -8.32 1.64 0.58
N ASP A 23 -8.39 2.97 0.61
CA ASP A 23 -7.57 3.82 1.47
C ASP A 23 -7.90 3.59 2.96
N GLN A 24 -9.18 3.47 3.31
CA GLN A 24 -9.61 3.12 4.67
C GLN A 24 -9.09 1.74 5.09
N LYS A 25 -9.25 0.71 4.25
CA LYS A 25 -8.75 -0.64 4.53
C LYS A 25 -7.24 -0.66 4.74
N SER A 26 -6.50 0.08 3.92
CA SER A 26 -5.04 0.16 4.02
C SER A 26 -4.58 0.98 5.24
N SER A 27 -5.34 2.00 5.63
CA SER A 27 -5.07 2.77 6.86
C SER A 27 -5.28 1.92 8.11
N ILE A 28 -6.35 1.11 8.15
CA ILE A 28 -6.60 0.15 9.23
C ILE A 28 -5.46 -0.87 9.29
N LEU A 29 -5.03 -1.40 8.14
CA LEU A 29 -3.91 -2.34 8.07
C LEU A 29 -2.62 -1.72 8.61
N LEU A 30 -2.27 -0.50 8.22
CA LEU A 30 -1.10 0.22 8.74
C LEU A 30 -1.12 0.43 10.25
N ALA A 31 -2.31 0.70 10.82
CA ALA A 31 -2.45 0.81 12.27
C ALA A 31 -2.13 -0.53 12.96
N ILE A 32 -2.62 -1.65 12.41
CA ILE A 32 -2.33 -3.00 12.92
C ILE A 32 -0.83 -3.31 12.76
N GLU A 33 -0.25 -3.04 11.60
CA GLU A 33 1.18 -3.20 11.33
C GLU A 33 2.03 -2.41 12.35
N GLY A 34 1.64 -1.17 12.64
CA GLY A 34 2.32 -0.32 13.63
C GLY A 34 2.27 -0.89 15.05
N VAL A 35 1.12 -1.44 15.48
CA VAL A 35 1.01 -2.11 16.79
C VAL A 35 1.91 -3.33 16.85
N VAL A 36 1.88 -4.19 15.82
CA VAL A 36 2.70 -5.41 15.80
C VAL A 36 4.20 -5.08 15.77
N LEU A 37 4.62 -4.11 14.96
CA LEU A 37 6.01 -3.64 14.93
C LEU A 37 6.46 -3.10 16.29
N THR A 38 5.62 -2.33 16.97
CA THR A 38 5.92 -1.80 18.31
C THR A 38 6.17 -2.94 19.30
N ILE A 39 5.32 -3.98 19.28
CA ILE A 39 5.48 -5.16 20.14
C ILE A 39 6.80 -5.89 19.82
N LEU A 40 7.13 -6.09 18.54
CA LEU A 40 8.38 -6.74 18.14
C LEU A 40 9.63 -5.91 18.45
N CYS A 41 9.51 -4.58 18.48
CA CYS A 41 10.61 -3.68 18.85
C CYS A 41 10.75 -3.48 20.38
N THR A 42 9.98 -4.18 21.20
CA THR A 42 10.18 -4.16 22.65
C THR A 42 11.55 -4.73 23.02
N SER A 43 12.16 -4.16 24.07
CA SER A 43 13.50 -4.56 24.54
C SER A 43 13.58 -6.03 24.92
N ASP A 44 12.49 -6.61 25.43
CA ASP A 44 12.44 -8.00 25.87
C ASP A 44 12.54 -8.96 24.68
N TYR A 45 11.78 -8.68 23.60
CA TYR A 45 11.84 -9.50 22.38
C TYR A 45 13.20 -9.38 21.70
N ILE A 46 13.75 -8.16 21.59
CA ILE A 46 15.09 -7.95 21.01
C ILE A 46 16.16 -8.68 21.84
N SER A 47 16.10 -8.57 23.17
CA SER A 47 17.04 -9.26 24.06
C SER A 47 16.95 -10.78 23.92
N PHE A 48 15.73 -11.32 23.80
CA PHE A 48 15.50 -12.73 23.54
C PHE A 48 16.13 -13.19 22.22
N ILE A 49 15.89 -12.46 21.12
CA ILE A 49 16.50 -12.77 19.81
C ILE A 49 18.03 -12.73 19.90
N HIS A 50 18.59 -11.71 20.55
CA HIS A 50 20.04 -11.59 20.71
C HIS A 50 20.62 -12.75 21.51
N GLN A 51 20.01 -13.11 22.64
CA GLN A 51 20.51 -14.14 23.54
C GLN A 51 20.33 -15.57 22.99
N GLN A 52 19.18 -15.87 22.39
CA GLN A 52 18.82 -17.23 21.98
C GLN A 52 19.26 -17.57 20.55
N LEU A 53 19.38 -16.57 19.66
CA LEU A 53 19.71 -16.81 18.25
C LEU A 53 21.10 -16.27 17.89
N ILE A 54 21.39 -15.01 18.20
CA ILE A 54 22.62 -14.36 17.73
C ILE A 54 23.86 -14.83 18.51
N LEU A 55 23.83 -14.80 19.84
CA LEU A 55 24.98 -15.17 20.67
C LEU A 55 25.46 -16.61 20.44
N PRO A 56 24.60 -17.65 20.36
CA PRO A 56 25.07 -19.02 20.13
C PRO A 56 25.75 -19.20 18.78
N ILE A 57 25.24 -18.54 17.73
CA ILE A 57 25.84 -18.57 16.39
C ILE A 57 27.18 -17.84 16.41
N TYR A 58 27.22 -16.64 17.00
CA TYR A 58 28.44 -15.85 17.13
C TYR A 58 29.54 -16.60 17.89
N ASN A 59 29.22 -17.17 19.05
CA ASN A 59 30.17 -17.92 19.86
C ASN A 59 30.75 -19.13 19.11
N TYR A 60 29.91 -19.85 18.35
CA TYR A 60 30.36 -20.98 17.54
C TYR A 60 31.41 -20.58 16.49
N TYR A 61 31.18 -19.47 15.77
CA TYR A 61 32.09 -19.03 14.71
C TYR A 61 33.33 -18.30 15.23
N GLU A 62 33.20 -17.43 16.23
CA GLU A 62 34.30 -16.57 16.70
C GLU A 62 35.17 -17.25 17.76
N THR A 63 34.55 -17.96 18.71
CA THR A 63 35.30 -18.53 19.84
C THR A 63 35.60 -20.02 19.67
N GLY A 64 35.01 -20.67 18.66
CA GLY A 64 35.05 -22.12 18.48
C GLY A 64 34.32 -22.91 19.58
N ASN A 65 33.65 -22.22 20.51
CA ASN A 65 32.91 -22.84 21.59
C ASN A 65 31.45 -23.07 21.17
N GLY A 66 31.02 -24.33 21.18
CA GLY A 66 29.64 -24.74 20.89
C GLY A 66 29.53 -25.77 19.77
N VAL A 67 28.30 -26.18 19.46
CA VAL A 67 27.97 -27.08 18.34
C VAL A 67 27.10 -26.33 17.35
N PHE A 68 27.36 -26.49 16.06
CA PHE A 68 26.52 -25.92 15.01
C PHE A 68 25.07 -26.39 15.16
N SER A 69 24.15 -25.43 15.35
CA SER A 69 22.72 -25.71 15.41
C SER A 69 22.06 -25.35 14.08
N ILE A 70 21.63 -26.37 13.35
CA ILE A 70 20.81 -26.21 12.14
C ILE A 70 19.52 -25.46 12.49
N ILE A 71 18.92 -25.76 13.65
CA ILE A 71 17.67 -25.15 14.11
C ILE A 71 17.83 -23.63 14.27
N ASN A 72 18.89 -23.19 14.96
CA ASN A 72 19.13 -21.75 15.18
C ASN A 72 19.41 -21.03 13.86
N THR A 73 20.13 -21.68 12.94
CA THR A 73 20.41 -21.12 11.61
C THR A 73 19.13 -20.96 10.78
N VAL A 74 18.21 -21.94 10.84
CA VAL A 74 16.89 -21.86 10.20
C VAL A 74 16.02 -20.79 10.84
N GLN A 75 16.02 -20.66 12.17
CA GLN A 75 15.28 -19.60 12.87
C GLN A 75 15.79 -18.20 12.49
N LEU A 76 17.10 -18.03 12.35
CA LEU A 76 17.69 -16.77 11.90
C LEU A 76 17.27 -16.42 10.46
N SER A 77 17.25 -17.39 9.54
CA SER A 77 16.81 -17.14 8.16
C SER A 77 15.31 -16.77 8.09
N ILE A 78 14.47 -17.42 8.91
CA ILE A 78 13.05 -17.07 9.05
C ILE A 78 12.91 -15.64 9.59
N LEU A 79 13.70 -15.25 10.60
CA LEU A 79 13.66 -13.89 11.15
C LEU A 79 14.00 -12.82 10.10
N VAL A 80 15.03 -13.06 9.28
CA VAL A 80 15.40 -12.16 8.18
C VAL A 80 14.25 -12.07 7.16
N ALA A 81 13.64 -13.20 6.79
CA ALA A 81 12.50 -13.22 5.88
C ALA A 81 11.30 -12.45 6.46
N MET A 82 11.02 -12.59 7.75
CA MET A 82 9.97 -11.84 8.46
C MET A 82 10.20 -10.33 8.39
N PHE A 83 11.43 -9.88 8.62
CA PHE A 83 11.79 -8.46 8.54
C PHE A 83 11.56 -7.88 7.14
N ILE A 84 11.93 -8.63 6.10
CA ILE A 84 11.68 -8.24 4.71
C ILE A 84 10.18 -8.17 4.43
N LEU A 85 9.40 -9.18 4.86
CA LEU A 85 7.96 -9.24 4.61
C LEU A 85 7.20 -8.10 5.28
N VAL A 86 7.50 -7.79 6.55
CA VAL A 86 6.82 -6.68 7.25
C VAL A 86 7.18 -5.33 6.64
N PHE A 87 8.45 -5.13 6.24
CA PHE A 87 8.86 -3.91 5.55
C PHE A 87 8.14 -3.75 4.19
N LEU A 88 8.08 -4.83 3.40
CA LEU A 88 7.35 -4.82 2.12
C LEU A 88 5.86 -4.55 2.32
N SER A 89 5.26 -5.10 3.37
CA SER A 89 3.86 -4.88 3.71
C SER A 89 3.57 -3.39 3.96
N VAL A 90 4.32 -2.78 4.88
CA VAL A 90 4.21 -1.35 5.19
C VAL A 90 4.46 -0.49 3.96
N PHE A 91 5.50 -0.81 3.17
CA PHE A 91 5.80 -0.12 1.92
C PHE A 91 4.60 -0.15 0.95
N TYR A 92 4.00 -1.32 0.72
CA TYR A 92 2.85 -1.44 -0.15
C TYR A 92 1.61 -0.73 0.41
N SER A 93 1.37 -0.78 1.72
CA SER A 93 0.28 -0.03 2.35
C SER A 93 0.44 1.49 2.16
N LEU A 94 1.65 2.02 2.30
CA LEU A 94 1.96 3.44 2.05
C LEU A 94 1.74 3.82 0.59
N GLN A 95 2.04 2.92 -0.35
CA GLN A 95 1.78 3.13 -1.78
C GLN A 95 0.28 3.19 -2.11
N VAL A 96 -0.59 2.55 -1.32
CA VAL A 96 -2.05 2.70 -1.47
C VAL A 96 -2.50 4.09 -1.04
N ILE A 97 -2.04 4.55 0.12
CA ILE A 97 -2.48 5.84 0.70
C ILE A 97 -1.88 7.03 -0.04
N LYS A 98 -0.69 6.86 -0.66
CA LYS A 98 -0.06 7.89 -1.46
C LYS A 98 -1.04 8.42 -2.53
N GLY A 99 -1.26 9.73 -2.52
CA GLY A 99 -2.09 10.39 -3.52
C GLY A 99 -1.43 10.31 -4.90
N THR A 100 -2.06 9.63 -5.85
CA THR A 100 -1.64 9.67 -7.26
C THR A 100 -2.21 10.93 -7.91
N THR A 101 -1.36 11.94 -8.09
CA THR A 101 -1.74 13.24 -8.69
C THR A 101 -1.13 13.48 -10.07
N ASP A 102 -0.30 12.56 -10.56
CA ASP A 102 0.39 12.75 -11.83
C ASP A 102 -0.55 12.45 -13.01
N THR A 103 -1.13 13.51 -13.56
CA THR A 103 -1.97 13.47 -14.75
C THR A 103 -1.22 13.05 -16.01
N LYS A 104 0.14 13.12 -16.01
CA LYS A 104 0.96 12.70 -17.15
C LYS A 104 1.00 11.19 -17.34
N LEU A 105 0.67 10.42 -16.30
CA LEU A 105 0.53 8.96 -16.40
C LEU A 105 -0.61 8.54 -17.35
N PHE A 106 -1.51 9.46 -17.70
CA PHE A 106 -2.78 9.16 -18.37
C PHE A 106 -2.93 9.89 -19.71
N LYS A 107 -1.86 9.96 -20.50
CA LYS A 107 -1.91 10.54 -21.85
C LYS A 107 -2.37 9.51 -22.87
N GLN A 108 -3.63 9.59 -23.27
CA GLN A 108 -4.21 8.78 -24.34
C GLN A 108 -5.01 9.69 -25.29
N PRO A 109 -5.06 9.36 -26.61
CA PRO A 109 -5.88 10.10 -27.55
C PRO A 109 -7.35 10.16 -27.12
N GLY A 110 -7.95 11.35 -27.16
CA GLY A 110 -9.34 11.59 -26.77
C GLY A 110 -9.56 11.90 -25.28
N LEU A 111 -8.54 11.78 -24.44
CA LEU A 111 -8.65 12.04 -23.01
C LEU A 111 -8.49 13.54 -22.69
N THR A 112 -9.34 14.07 -21.81
CA THR A 112 -9.30 15.49 -21.41
C THR A 112 -8.12 15.76 -20.46
N GLU A 113 -7.01 16.30 -20.97
CA GLU A 113 -5.82 16.61 -20.16
C GLU A 113 -6.03 17.79 -19.19
N LYS A 114 -6.77 18.81 -19.63
CA LYS A 114 -7.10 20.00 -18.83
C LYS A 114 -8.49 19.88 -18.22
N SER A 115 -8.69 18.86 -17.40
CA SER A 115 -9.97 18.62 -16.74
C SER A 115 -10.44 19.81 -15.89
N LEU A 116 -11.70 20.20 -16.06
CA LEU A 116 -12.39 21.21 -15.25
C LEU A 116 -13.02 20.60 -13.98
N LEU A 117 -12.87 19.28 -13.78
CA LEU A 117 -13.37 18.55 -12.63
C LEU A 117 -12.25 18.15 -11.65
N HIS A 118 -11.04 17.87 -12.16
CA HIS A 118 -9.95 17.37 -11.33
C HIS A 118 -9.23 18.49 -10.55
N PHE A 119 -9.09 18.32 -9.24
CA PHE A 119 -8.57 19.37 -8.35
C PHE A 119 -7.15 19.84 -8.72
N THR A 120 -6.26 18.93 -9.14
CA THR A 120 -4.87 19.27 -9.53
C THR A 120 -4.85 20.13 -10.80
N THR A 121 -5.71 19.83 -11.77
CA THR A 121 -5.78 20.63 -13.00
C THR A 121 -6.46 21.96 -12.75
N ILE A 122 -7.39 22.06 -11.79
CA ILE A 122 -8.03 23.33 -11.39
C ILE A 122 -7.06 24.22 -10.63
N SER A 123 -6.33 23.68 -9.63
CA SER A 123 -5.42 24.45 -8.79
C SER A 123 -4.22 25.04 -9.55
N ASN A 124 -3.84 24.42 -10.67
CA ASN A 124 -2.76 24.88 -11.55
C ASN A 124 -3.18 26.02 -12.52
N ARG A 125 -4.36 26.63 -12.33
CA ARG A 125 -4.87 27.74 -13.16
C ARG A 125 -5.24 28.94 -12.30
N SER A 126 -5.31 30.12 -12.92
CA SER A 126 -5.96 31.27 -12.27
C SER A 126 -7.47 31.06 -12.20
N PHE A 127 -8.09 31.62 -11.16
CA PHE A 127 -9.54 31.55 -10.96
C PHE A 127 -10.33 32.09 -12.18
N ASN A 128 -9.89 33.20 -12.77
CA ASN A 128 -10.57 33.81 -13.92
C ASN A 128 -10.53 32.91 -15.16
N VAL A 129 -9.40 32.21 -15.40
CA VAL A 129 -9.29 31.24 -16.50
C VAL A 129 -10.22 30.06 -16.25
N PHE A 130 -10.18 29.46 -15.06
CA PHE A 130 -11.08 28.37 -14.70
C PHE A 130 -12.56 28.75 -14.88
N LYS A 131 -12.98 29.91 -14.33
CA LYS A 131 -14.35 30.41 -14.44
C LYS A 131 -14.78 30.56 -15.90
N ASN A 132 -13.96 31.18 -16.74
CA ASN A 132 -14.27 31.37 -18.15
C ASN A 132 -14.34 30.04 -18.90
N ASP A 133 -13.40 29.11 -18.67
CA ASP A 133 -13.42 27.79 -19.30
C ASP A 133 -14.68 27.00 -18.90
N THR A 134 -15.09 27.05 -17.63
CA THR A 134 -16.30 26.38 -17.13
C THR A 134 -17.58 26.94 -17.74
N VAL A 135 -17.71 28.28 -17.84
CA VAL A 135 -18.89 28.91 -18.45
C VAL A 135 -19.01 28.59 -19.93
N ASN A 136 -17.88 28.44 -20.63
CA ASN A 136 -17.84 28.20 -22.07
C ASN A 136 -17.74 26.70 -22.43
N GLN A 137 -17.80 25.80 -21.46
CA GLN A 137 -17.70 24.36 -21.71
C GLN A 137 -18.95 23.84 -22.42
N SER A 138 -18.77 23.17 -23.57
CA SER A 138 -19.86 22.48 -24.26
C SER A 138 -20.27 21.21 -23.52
N GLU A 139 -21.53 20.77 -23.69
CA GLU A 139 -22.01 19.49 -23.15
C GLU A 139 -21.14 18.31 -23.61
N GLU A 140 -20.73 18.28 -24.88
CA GLU A 140 -19.84 17.24 -25.41
C GLU A 140 -18.48 17.22 -24.68
N SER A 141 -17.87 18.39 -24.47
CA SER A 141 -16.61 18.51 -23.74
C SER A 141 -16.75 18.11 -22.28
N MET A 142 -17.88 18.46 -21.64
CA MET A 142 -18.18 18.07 -20.27
C MET A 142 -18.34 16.55 -20.13
N LEU A 143 -19.10 15.93 -21.03
CA LEU A 143 -19.25 14.47 -21.05
C LEU A 143 -17.89 13.80 -21.26
N ASN A 144 -17.04 14.30 -22.17
CA ASN A 144 -15.71 13.76 -22.39
C ASN A 144 -14.78 13.91 -21.17
N ASP A 145 -14.87 15.02 -20.44
CA ASP A 145 -14.16 15.21 -19.17
C ASP A 145 -14.62 14.19 -18.12
N LEU A 146 -15.93 13.99 -17.98
CA LEU A 146 -16.48 12.95 -17.08
C LEU A 146 -16.02 11.55 -17.46
N TYR A 147 -16.06 11.18 -18.76
CA TYR A 147 -15.51 9.89 -19.23
C TYR A 147 -14.04 9.74 -18.86
N SER A 148 -13.25 10.79 -19.07
CA SER A 148 -11.82 10.84 -18.74
C SER A 148 -11.61 10.62 -17.24
N GLN A 149 -12.39 11.29 -16.38
CA GLN A 149 -12.29 11.14 -14.92
C GLN A 149 -12.73 9.76 -14.45
N VAL A 150 -13.80 9.19 -14.99
CA VAL A 150 -14.23 7.82 -14.67
C VAL A 150 -13.12 6.82 -15.01
N TYR A 151 -12.52 6.94 -16.19
CA TYR A 151 -11.43 6.07 -16.63
C TYR A 151 -10.18 6.20 -15.76
N ILE A 152 -9.68 7.43 -15.57
CA ILE A 152 -8.48 7.69 -14.76
C ILE A 152 -8.67 7.16 -13.33
N ASN A 153 -9.78 7.51 -12.67
CA ASN A 153 -10.01 7.08 -11.30
C ASN A 153 -10.21 5.56 -11.21
N SER A 154 -10.78 4.92 -12.23
CA SER A 154 -10.89 3.45 -12.26
C SER A 154 -9.52 2.78 -12.31
N PHE A 155 -8.60 3.33 -13.11
CA PHE A 155 -7.23 2.86 -13.17
C PHE A 155 -6.48 3.06 -11.83
N ILE A 156 -6.62 4.25 -11.22
CA ILE A 156 -6.03 4.53 -9.90
C ILE A 156 -6.57 3.53 -8.87
N CYS A 157 -7.89 3.30 -8.87
CA CYS A 157 -8.54 2.35 -7.99
C CYS A 157 -7.97 0.93 -8.15
N ASP A 158 -7.87 0.42 -9.37
CA ASP A 158 -7.28 -0.90 -9.63
C ASP A 158 -5.84 -1.01 -9.12
N ASN A 159 -5.02 0.00 -9.39
CA ASN A 159 -3.63 0.01 -8.92
C ASN A 159 -3.52 0.04 -7.39
N LYS A 160 -4.38 0.81 -6.71
CA LYS A 160 -4.47 0.82 -5.25
C LYS A 160 -4.86 -0.55 -4.70
N PHE A 161 -5.87 -1.21 -5.28
CA PHE A 161 -6.26 -2.56 -4.84
C PHE A 161 -5.17 -3.61 -5.11
N LYS A 162 -4.37 -3.49 -6.18
CA LYS A 162 -3.21 -4.34 -6.43
C LYS A 162 -2.15 -4.22 -5.33
N TYR A 163 -1.82 -2.98 -4.93
CA TYR A 163 -0.89 -2.76 -3.81
C TYR A 163 -1.47 -3.23 -2.48
N HIS A 164 -2.75 -2.97 -2.21
CA HIS A 164 -3.43 -3.45 -1.01
C HIS A 164 -3.36 -4.98 -0.90
N LYS A 165 -3.64 -5.71 -1.99
CA LYS A 165 -3.54 -7.17 -2.02
C LYS A 165 -2.11 -7.66 -1.74
N LYS A 166 -1.10 -7.01 -2.30
CA LYS A 166 0.31 -7.33 -2.03
C LYS A 166 0.68 -7.10 -0.57
N SER A 167 0.26 -5.97 0.00
CA SER A 167 0.46 -5.64 1.42
C SER A 167 -0.16 -6.73 2.31
N VAL A 168 -1.46 -7.01 2.15
CA VAL A 168 -2.16 -8.04 2.94
C VAL A 168 -1.47 -9.41 2.82
N TRP A 169 -1.04 -9.80 1.61
CA TRP A 169 -0.33 -11.05 1.41
C TRP A 169 1.00 -11.09 2.18
N CYS A 170 1.82 -10.04 2.07
CA CYS A 170 3.07 -9.92 2.83
C CYS A 170 2.82 -9.96 4.34
N PHE A 171 1.82 -9.23 4.84
CA PHE A 171 1.48 -9.20 6.27
C PHE A 171 1.02 -10.57 6.77
N CYS A 172 0.12 -11.25 6.04
CA CYS A 172 -0.36 -12.57 6.41
C CYS A 172 0.78 -13.61 6.41
N SER A 173 1.67 -13.56 5.41
CA SER A 173 2.87 -14.42 5.39
C SER A 173 3.79 -14.15 6.57
N PHE A 174 3.99 -12.88 6.92
CA PHE A 174 4.76 -12.49 8.11
C PHE A 174 4.12 -13.04 9.40
N LEU A 175 2.80 -12.90 9.59
CA LEU A 175 2.09 -13.44 10.76
C LEU A 175 2.19 -14.97 10.84
N PHE A 176 2.11 -15.66 9.71
CA PHE A 176 2.29 -17.10 9.65
C PHE A 176 3.70 -17.51 10.10
N LEU A 177 4.74 -16.83 9.61
CA LEU A 177 6.12 -17.10 10.03
C LEU A 177 6.35 -16.77 11.52
N LEU A 178 5.71 -15.71 12.04
CA LEU A 178 5.74 -15.36 13.46
C LEU A 178 5.13 -16.48 14.33
N LEU A 179 4.00 -17.05 13.92
CA LEU A 179 3.42 -18.21 14.61
C LEU A 179 4.32 -19.44 14.52
N PHE A 180 4.89 -19.68 13.34
CA PHE A 180 5.77 -20.82 13.10
C PHE A 180 7.05 -20.76 13.96
N ILE A 181 7.72 -19.60 14.03
CA ILE A 181 8.93 -19.45 14.86
C ILE A 181 8.62 -19.60 16.35
N SER A 182 7.46 -19.08 16.80
CA SER A 182 7.00 -19.21 18.19
C SER A 182 6.71 -20.68 18.55
N PHE A 183 6.16 -21.45 17.59
CA PHE A 183 5.92 -22.88 17.78
C PHE A 183 7.22 -23.69 17.86
N ILE A 184 8.21 -23.40 17.01
CA ILE A 184 9.53 -24.04 17.10
C ILE A 184 10.14 -23.75 18.48
N GLN A 185 10.10 -22.49 18.93
CA GLN A 185 10.62 -22.09 20.23
C GLN A 185 9.97 -22.84 21.38
N LEU A 186 8.63 -23.00 21.34
CA LEU A 186 7.88 -23.75 22.34
C LEU A 186 8.31 -25.23 22.43
N ILE A 187 8.67 -25.86 21.32
CA ILE A 187 9.13 -27.26 21.29
C ILE A 187 10.57 -27.39 21.78
N THR A 188 11.41 -26.38 21.51
CA THR A 188 12.83 -26.40 21.86
C THR A 188 13.12 -25.96 23.30
N LEU A 189 12.13 -25.40 24.01
CA LEU A 189 12.20 -24.99 25.41
C LEU A 189 11.95 -26.18 26.34
#